data_AF-A0A2M6P110-F1
#
_entry.id   AF-A0A2M6P110-F1
#
_cell.length_a   1.000
_cell.length_b   1.000
_cell.length_c   1.000
_cell.angle_alpha   90.00
_cell.angle_beta   90.00
_cell.angle_gamma   90.00
#
_symmetry.space_group_name_H-M   'P 1'
#
loop_
_entity.id
_entity.type
_entity.pdbx_description
1 polymer ?
#
loop_
_entity_poly.entity_id
_entity_poly.type
_entity_poly.pdbx_seq_one_letter_code
_entity_poly.pdbx_strand_id
1 'polypeptide(L)'
;MFKLSGVLKKEEVREFTRKDGSQGQSRTLFIEPEGSIYPVKVNVSDMDLKVGKQGEKITVDVAIFPYYIEGGKRKRAFTDYYIPNKK
;
A
#
# COMPACT_ATOMS: atom_id res chain seq x y z
N MET A 1 -8.30 8.06 7.74
CA MET A 1 -7.27 7.08 7.34
C MET A 1 -7.64 5.73 7.93
N PHE A 2 -7.39 4.65 7.22
CA PHE A 2 -7.61 3.28 7.68
C PHE A 2 -6.34 2.77 8.35
N LYS A 3 -6.46 2.04 9.46
CA LYS A 3 -5.32 1.34 10.06
C LYS A 3 -5.14 0.01 9.36
N LEU A 4 -3.95 -0.23 8.83
CA LEU A 4 -3.55 -1.52 8.27
C LEU A 4 -2.48 -2.12 9.17
N SER A 5 -2.83 -3.23 9.83
CA SER A 5 -1.92 -4.02 10.67
C SER A 5 -1.61 -5.35 10.00
N GLY A 6 -0.35 -5.76 10.02
CA GLY A 6 0.09 -6.98 9.36
C GLY A 6 1.59 -7.20 9.44
N VAL A 7 2.07 -8.28 8.83
CA VAL A 7 3.50 -8.60 8.76
C VAL A 7 4.11 -7.91 7.54
N LEU A 8 5.21 -7.18 7.72
CA LEU A 8 5.96 -6.60 6.61
C LEU A 8 6.70 -7.71 5.86
N LYS A 9 6.18 -8.14 4.71
CA LYS A 9 6.76 -9.23 3.93
C LYS A 9 7.91 -8.80 3.05
N LYS A 10 7.86 -7.57 2.55
CA LYS A 10 8.88 -6.98 1.68
C LYS A 10 8.78 -5.47 1.68
N GLU A 11 9.92 -4.82 1.53
CA GLU A 11 10.03 -3.40 1.24
C GLU A 11 10.85 -3.23 -0.03
N GLU A 12 10.39 -2.38 -0.94
CA GLU A 12 11.08 -2.05 -2.18
C GLU A 12 11.21 -0.54 -2.30
N VAL A 13 12.44 -0.08 -2.54
CA VAL A 13 12.74 1.29 -2.94
C VAL A 13 13.30 1.24 -4.35
N ARG A 14 12.67 2.00 -5.26
CA ARG A 14 13.07 2.08 -6.67
C ARG A 14 13.30 3.53 -7.06
N GLU A 15 14.44 3.75 -7.72
CA GLU A 15 14.77 5.02 -8.36
C GLU A 15 14.26 5.03 -9.81
N PHE A 16 13.85 6.21 -10.27
CA PHE A 16 13.40 6.41 -11.65
C PHE A 16 13.65 7.84 -12.11
N THR A 17 13.95 8.01 -13.39
CA THR A 17 14.03 9.33 -14.01
C THR A 17 12.63 9.83 -14.36
N ARG A 18 12.28 11.03 -13.88
CA ARG A 18 11.03 11.72 -14.24
C ARG A 18 11.10 12.23 -15.69
N LYS A 19 9.94 12.63 -16.24
CA LYS A 19 9.85 13.17 -17.60
C LYS A 19 10.68 14.45 -17.82
N ASP A 20 10.92 15.20 -16.75
CA ASP A 20 11.74 16.41 -16.74
C ASP A 20 13.25 16.14 -16.57
N GLY A 21 13.67 14.86 -16.51
CA GLY A 21 15.05 14.45 -16.30
C GLY A 21 15.49 14.39 -14.84
N SER A 22 14.68 14.84 -13.88
CA SER A 22 15.01 14.76 -12.46
C SER A 22 14.92 13.33 -11.92
N GLN A 23 15.67 13.03 -10.85
CA GLN A 23 15.59 11.73 -10.17
C GLN A 23 14.42 11.70 -9.20
N GLY A 24 13.60 10.65 -9.30
CA GLY A 24 12.51 10.33 -8.40
C GLY A 24 12.76 9.00 -7.70
N GLN A 25 12.14 8.85 -6.53
CA GLN A 25 12.12 7.60 -5.79
C GLN A 25 10.68 7.18 -5.55
N SER A 26 10.46 5.87 -5.53
CA SER A 26 9.19 5.26 -5.16
C SER A 26 9.47 4.19 -4.12
N ARG A 27 8.67 4.20 -3.05
CA ARG A 27 8.75 3.23 -1.97
C ARG A 27 7.46 2.44 -1.89
N THR A 28 7.60 1.12 -1.81
CA THR A 28 6.49 0.18 -1.75
C THR A 28 6.69 -0.78 -0.59
N LEU A 29 5.66 -0.93 0.24
CA LEU A 29 5.59 -1.96 1.26
C LEU A 29 4.63 -3.06 0.81
N PHE A 30 4.98 -4.31 1.11
CA PHE A 30 4.12 -5.47 0.94
C PHE A 30 3.75 -5.96 2.33
N ILE A 31 2.53 -5.68 2.76
CA ILE A 31 2.05 -5.97 4.11
C ILE A 31 1.04 -7.10 4.02
N GLU A 32 1.31 -8.22 4.66
CA GLU A 32 0.37 -9.33 4.81
C GLU A 32 -0.58 -9.03 5.99
N PRO A 33 -1.84 -8.64 5.73
CA PRO A 33 -2.77 -8.26 6.78
C PRO A 33 -3.15 -9.45 7.65
N GLU A 34 -3.48 -9.20 8.91
CA GLU A 34 -4.03 -10.24 9.78
C GLU A 34 -5.26 -10.90 9.16
N GLY A 35 -5.28 -12.24 9.12
CA GLY A 35 -6.38 -13.00 8.52
C GLY A 35 -6.31 -13.14 6.99
N SER A 36 -5.27 -12.64 6.34
CA SER A 36 -4.99 -12.85 4.92
C SER A 36 -3.62 -13.48 4.72
N ILE A 37 -3.50 -14.41 3.79
CA ILE A 37 -2.20 -14.96 3.34
C ILE A 37 -1.60 -14.16 2.18
N TYR A 38 -2.35 -13.18 1.65
CA TYR A 38 -1.94 -12.38 0.50
C TYR A 38 -1.49 -10.99 0.94
N PRO A 39 -0.25 -10.58 0.60
CA PRO A 39 0.23 -9.24 0.88
C PRO A 39 -0.48 -8.18 0.04
N VAL A 40 -0.78 -7.05 0.68
CA VAL A 40 -1.29 -5.84 0.05
C VAL A 40 -0.11 -4.91 -0.28
N LYS A 41 -0.12 -4.36 -1.49
CA LYS A 41 0.84 -3.35 -1.93
C LYS A 41 0.45 -1.97 -1.41
N VAL A 42 1.33 -1.35 -0.63
CA VAL A 42 1.15 -0.01 -0.06
C VAL A 42 2.24 0.92 -0.61
N ASN A 43 1.85 1.92 -1.39
CA ASN A 43 2.77 2.94 -1.86
C ASN A 43 2.98 3.99 -0.77
N VAL A 44 4.23 4.33 -0.50
CA VAL A 44 4.62 5.29 0.53
C VAL A 44 5.18 6.53 -0.16
N SER A 45 4.59 7.69 0.12
CA SER A 45 5.07 8.98 -0.39
C SER A 45 6.17 9.60 0.49
N ASP A 46 6.18 9.26 1.78
CA ASP A 46 7.18 9.72 2.74
C ASP A 46 8.35 8.72 2.81
N MET A 47 9.50 9.13 2.28
CA MET A 47 10.70 8.29 2.21
C MET A 47 11.36 8.10 3.59
N ASP A 48 11.13 9.00 4.54
CA ASP A 48 11.75 8.98 5.87
C ASP A 48 10.91 8.20 6.91
N LEU A 49 9.71 7.77 6.52
CA LEU A 49 8.80 7.03 7.39
C LEU A 49 9.45 5.73 7.90
N LYS A 50 9.56 5.58 9.22
CA LYS A 50 10.07 4.36 9.85
C LYS A 50 8.93 3.37 10.08
N VAL A 51 8.96 2.24 9.38
CA VAL A 51 7.87 1.23 9.45
C VAL A 51 8.26 -0.07 10.15
N GLY A 52 9.54 -0.27 10.51
CA GLY A 52 10.06 -1.50 11.13
C GLY A 52 10.89 -2.34 10.16
N LYS A 53 11.21 -3.57 10.53
CA LYS A 53 11.99 -4.52 9.71
C LYS A 53 11.08 -5.54 9.02
N GLN A 54 11.58 -6.10 7.92
CA GLN A 54 10.93 -7.23 7.26
C GLN A 54 10.74 -8.41 8.24
N GLY A 55 9.56 -9.01 8.24
CA GLY A 55 9.14 -10.07 9.16
C GLY A 55 8.48 -9.57 10.45
N GLU A 56 8.58 -8.27 10.76
CA GLU A 56 7.92 -7.70 11.94
C GLU A 56 6.44 -7.40 11.67
N LYS A 57 5.66 -7.42 12.75
CA LYS A 57 4.29 -6.94 12.76
C LYS A 57 4.30 -5.43 12.86
N ILE A 58 3.69 -4.77 11.88
CA ILE A 58 3.67 -3.31 11.75
C ILE A 58 2.23 -2.82 11.70
N THR A 59 2.01 -1.56 12.04
CA THR A 59 0.72 -0.87 11.84
C THR A 59 0.98 0.47 11.18
N VAL A 60 0.29 0.72 10.08
CA VAL A 60 0.41 1.96 9.31
C VAL A 60 -0.96 2.58 9.05
N ASP A 61 -1.02 3.90 9.08
CA ASP A 61 -2.20 4.64 8.64
C ASP A 61 -2.16 4.77 7.11
N VAL A 62 -3.16 4.20 6.44
CA VAL A 62 -3.28 4.21 4.98
C VAL A 62 -4.48 5.03 4.52
N ALA A 63 -4.31 5.75 3.43
CA ALA A 63 -5.42 6.36 2.71
C ALA A 63 -5.85 5.42 1.58
N ILE A 64 -7.12 5.00 1.60
CA ILE A 64 -7.67 4.10 0.59
C ILE A 64 -8.44 4.93 -0.43
N PHE A 65 -7.97 4.91 -1.67
CA PHE A 65 -8.58 5.62 -2.79
C PHE A 65 -8.95 4.62 -3.89
N PRO A 66 -10.12 3.97 -3.80
CA PRO A 66 -10.52 2.96 -4.76
C PRO A 66 -10.74 3.58 -6.14
N TYR A 67 -10.23 2.90 -7.15
CA TYR A 67 -10.31 3.36 -8.54
C TYR A 67 -10.25 2.19 -9.51
N TYR A 68 -10.71 2.43 -10.73
CA TYR A 68 -10.53 1.55 -11.88
C TYR A 68 -9.91 2.33 -13.04
N ILE A 69 -9.37 1.61 -14.02
CA ILE A 69 -8.82 2.19 -15.25
C ILE A 69 -9.79 1.89 -16.38
N GLU A 70 -10.28 2.94 -17.05
CA GLU A 70 -11.15 2.84 -18.22
C GLU A 70 -10.65 3.80 -19.29
N GLY A 71 -10.38 3.29 -20.50
CA GLY A 71 -9.80 4.09 -21.59
C GLY A 71 -8.47 4.76 -21.22
N GLY A 72 -7.62 4.08 -20.42
CA GLY A 72 -6.33 4.61 -19.95
C GLY A 72 -6.44 5.72 -18.90
N LYS A 73 -7.65 6.06 -18.43
CA LYS A 73 -7.88 7.09 -17.42
C LYS A 73 -8.32 6.46 -16.09
N ARG A 74 -7.83 7.03 -14.99
CA ARG A 74 -8.21 6.65 -13.64
C ARG A 74 -9.59 7.22 -13.32
N LYS A 75 -10.55 6.35 -12.95
CA LYS A 75 -11.89 6.73 -12.50
C LYS A 75 -12.12 6.25 -11.08
N ARG A 76 -12.81 7.05 -10.27
CA ARG A 76 -13.14 6.70 -8.88
C ARG A 76 -14.04 5.46 -8.85
N ALA A 77 -13.72 4.51 -7.98
CA ALA A 77 -14.55 3.36 -7.71
C ALA A 77 -15.23 3.50 -6.34
N PHE A 78 -16.26 2.69 -6.12
CA PHE A 78 -16.79 2.43 -4.78
C PHE A 78 -16.19 1.11 -4.27
N THR A 79 -16.07 0.98 -2.94
CA THR A 79 -15.62 -0.26 -2.30
C THR A 79 -16.44 -0.47 -1.05
N ASP A 80 -17.07 -1.64 -0.98
CA ASP A 80 -17.85 -2.07 0.17
C ASP A 80 -17.03 -3.00 1.05
N TYR A 81 -16.88 -2.63 2.31
CA TYR A 81 -16.29 -3.46 3.34
C TYR A 81 -17.40 -3.91 4.27
N TYR A 82 -17.56 -5.23 4.43
CA TYR A 82 -18.58 -5.80 5.30
C TYR A 82 -17.94 -6.68 6.36
N ILE A 83 -18.62 -6.80 7.50
CA ILE A 83 -18.23 -7.72 8.57
C ILE A 83 -18.91 -9.06 8.28
N PRO A 84 -18.16 -10.16 8.08
CA PRO A 84 -18.77 -11.46 7.85
C PRO A 84 -19.51 -11.95 9.09
N ASN A 85 -20.61 -12.68 8.89
CA ASN A 85 -21.30 -13.35 9.98
C ASN A 85 -20.45 -14.52 10.50
N LYS A 86 -20.15 -14.53 11.80
CA LYS A 86 -19.47 -15.64 12.48
C LYS A 86 -20.48 -16.78 12.71
N LYS A 87 -20.84 -17.49 11.65
CA LYS A 87 -21.51 -18.79 11.82
C LYS A 87 -20.51 -19.84 12.23
#